data_AF-A0A2V8UKS7-F1
#
_entry.id   AF-A0A2V8UKS7-F1
#
_cell.length_a   1.000
_cell.length_b   1.000
_cell.length_c   1.000
_cell.angle_alpha   90.00
_cell.angle_beta   90.00
_cell.angle_gamma   90.00
#
_symmetry.space_group_name_H-M   'P 1'
#
loop_
_entity.id
_entity.type
_entity.pdbx_description
1 polymer ?
#
loop_
_entity_poly.entity_id
_entity_poly.type
_entity_poly.pdbx_seq_one_letter_code
_entity_poly.pdbx_strand_id
1 'polypeptide(L)'
;MQRISHLALPLLPLLIAVPAHAQHRHELLLRLRDDVSTAAAHASLTEKQTQNMDRCQQTLLLAAQSRRDHKLVSDRDVQHALKDLEKASKDAAFRPQDRQAIESDLREYRRIERNRQRPGYRKRRLYVLSVPKRFDWTEHETRHRR
;
A
#
# COMPACT_ATOMS: atom_id res chain seq x y z
N MET A 1 39.29 -33.85 30.26
CA MET A 1 37.83 -34.03 30.05
C MET A 1 37.15 -32.67 30.03
N GLN A 2 36.81 -32.15 28.85
CA GLN A 2 35.96 -30.97 28.71
C GLN A 2 35.07 -31.19 27.48
N ARG A 3 33.76 -31.34 27.71
CA ARG A 3 32.76 -31.30 26.64
C ARG A 3 32.09 -29.93 26.73
N ILE A 4 32.54 -29.01 25.89
CA ILE A 4 31.89 -27.71 25.71
C ILE A 4 30.67 -27.98 24.83
N SER A 5 29.50 -28.01 25.47
CA SER A 5 28.21 -28.05 24.80
C SER A 5 27.99 -26.72 24.09
N HIS A 6 28.29 -26.66 22.79
CA HIS A 6 27.90 -25.54 21.95
C HIS A 6 26.38 -25.61 21.73
N LEU A 7 25.62 -24.89 22.55
CA LEU A 7 24.23 -24.56 22.27
C LEU A 7 24.22 -23.61 21.06
N ALA A 8 24.12 -24.17 19.86
CA ALA A 8 23.82 -23.41 18.66
C ALA A 8 22.39 -22.88 18.80
N LEU A 9 22.25 -21.60 19.19
CA LEU A 9 20.97 -20.90 19.12
C LEU A 9 20.59 -20.77 17.63
N PRO A 10 19.46 -21.33 17.18
CA PRO A 10 18.97 -21.00 15.85
C PRO A 10 18.47 -19.55 15.87
N LEU A 11 19.21 -18.65 15.21
CA LEU A 11 18.74 -17.35 14.78
C LEU A 11 17.58 -17.58 13.79
N LEU A 12 16.36 -17.74 14.31
CA LEU A 12 15.14 -17.68 13.52
C LEU A 12 14.97 -16.24 13.05
N PRO A 13 15.06 -15.93 11.73
CA PRO A 13 14.65 -14.63 11.25
C PRO A 13 13.15 -14.53 11.48
N LEU A 14 12.75 -13.65 12.41
CA LEU A 14 11.38 -13.16 12.49
C LEU A 14 11.06 -12.50 11.15
N LEU A 15 10.49 -13.28 10.22
CA LEU A 15 9.83 -12.77 9.03
C LEU A 15 8.61 -12.00 9.50
N ILE A 16 8.81 -10.74 9.88
CA ILE A 16 7.73 -9.80 10.15
C ILE A 16 7.03 -9.61 8.82
N ALA A 17 5.99 -10.42 8.58
CA ALA A 17 5.13 -10.29 7.43
C ALA A 17 4.48 -8.90 7.49
N VAL A 18 5.10 -7.94 6.80
CA VAL A 18 4.49 -6.63 6.61
C VAL A 18 3.15 -6.90 5.93
N PRO A 19 2.03 -6.41 6.49
CA PRO A 19 0.73 -6.69 5.90
C PRO A 19 0.75 -6.19 4.46
N ALA A 20 0.42 -7.05 3.49
CA ALA A 20 0.48 -6.78 2.05
C ALA A 20 -0.15 -5.41 1.65
N HIS A 21 -1.15 -4.95 2.40
CA HIS A 21 -1.76 -3.63 2.22
C HIS A 21 -0.84 -2.44 2.55
N ALA A 22 0.02 -2.55 3.55
CA ALA A 22 0.98 -1.49 3.88
C ALA A 22 2.07 -1.39 2.81
N GLN A 23 2.52 -2.53 2.26
CA GLN A 23 3.44 -2.57 1.12
C GLN A 23 2.78 -1.96 -0.13
N HIS A 24 1.55 -2.37 -0.44
CA HIS A 24 0.83 -1.85 -1.60
C HIS A 24 0.54 -0.34 -1.52
N ARG A 25 0.16 0.18 -0.33
CA ARG A 25 0.01 1.62 -0.10
C ARG A 25 1.34 2.36 -0.25
N HIS A 26 2.42 1.81 0.29
CA HIS A 26 3.75 2.38 0.19
C HIS A 26 4.20 2.48 -1.27
N GLU A 27 4.10 1.39 -2.03
CA GLU A 27 4.42 1.36 -3.46
C GLU A 27 3.61 2.38 -4.25
N LEU A 28 2.31 2.50 -3.98
CA LEU A 28 1.45 3.43 -4.69
C LEU A 28 1.80 4.90 -4.39
N LEU A 29 2.17 5.22 -3.16
CA LEU A 29 2.63 6.57 -2.81
C LEU A 29 3.95 6.93 -3.51
N LEU A 30 4.85 5.95 -3.68
CA LEU A 30 6.09 6.14 -4.44
C LEU A 30 5.80 6.31 -5.94
N ARG A 31 4.93 5.47 -6.53
CA ARG A 31 4.52 5.63 -7.94
C ARG A 31 3.87 6.98 -8.19
N LEU A 32 2.94 7.41 -7.34
CA LEU A 32 2.34 8.75 -7.42
C LEU A 32 3.40 9.86 -7.39
N ARG A 33 4.41 9.74 -6.53
CA ARG A 33 5.49 10.73 -6.48
C ARG A 33 6.26 10.78 -7.80
N ASP A 34 6.60 9.62 -8.35
CA ASP A 34 7.41 9.52 -9.57
C ASP A 34 6.62 9.99 -10.81
N ASP A 35 5.32 9.67 -10.87
CA ASP A 35 4.40 10.18 -11.90
C ASP A 35 4.27 11.70 -11.82
N VAL A 36 4.15 12.27 -10.61
CA VAL A 36 4.11 13.73 -10.41
C VAL A 36 5.43 14.38 -10.80
N SER A 37 6.57 13.75 -10.51
CA SER A 37 7.88 14.23 -10.92
C SER A 37 8.02 14.25 -12.44
N THR A 38 7.56 13.18 -13.10
CA THR A 38 7.54 13.07 -14.56
C THR A 38 6.61 14.11 -15.18
N ALA A 39 5.39 14.26 -14.64
CA ALA A 39 4.42 15.24 -15.09
C ALA A 39 4.95 16.67 -14.95
N ALA A 40 5.59 16.99 -13.82
CA ALA A 40 6.18 18.30 -13.57
C ALA A 40 7.31 18.63 -14.54
N ALA A 41 8.14 17.64 -14.92
CA ALA A 41 9.20 17.81 -15.90
C ALA A 41 8.68 18.17 -17.30
N HIS A 42 7.46 17.76 -17.63
CA HIS A 42 6.82 18.03 -18.92
C HIS A 42 5.85 19.21 -18.91
N ALA A 43 5.55 19.76 -17.73
CA ALA A 43 4.54 20.76 -17.50
C ALA A 43 5.07 22.19 -17.68
N SER A 44 4.18 23.10 -18.08
CA SER A 44 4.44 24.54 -18.00
C SER A 44 3.82 25.09 -16.72
N LEU A 45 4.53 24.95 -15.60
CA LEU A 45 4.07 25.40 -14.28
C LEU A 45 4.56 26.82 -13.98
N THR A 46 3.71 27.60 -13.32
CA THR A 46 4.15 28.82 -12.64
C THR A 46 5.03 28.46 -11.44
N GLU A 47 5.81 29.42 -10.94
CA GLU A 47 6.65 29.23 -9.74
C GLU A 47 5.84 28.73 -8.53
N LYS A 48 4.67 29.33 -8.30
CA LYS A 48 3.76 28.92 -7.21
C LYS A 48 3.25 27.48 -7.39
N GLN A 49 2.95 27.09 -8.63
CA GLN A 49 2.53 25.71 -8.92
C GLN A 49 3.69 24.73 -8.72
N THR A 50 4.91 25.11 -9.11
CA THR A 50 6.12 24.31 -8.91
C THR A 50 6.37 24.05 -7.43
N GLN A 51 6.36 25.09 -6.59
CA GLN A 51 6.50 24.94 -5.14
C GLN A 51 5.42 24.03 -4.52
N ASN A 52 4.18 24.13 -5.00
CA ASN A 52 3.11 23.24 -4.56
C ASN A 52 3.36 21.78 -4.97
N MET A 53 3.89 21.54 -6.18
CA MET A 53 4.23 20.20 -6.64
C MET A 53 5.40 19.61 -5.86
N ASP A 54 6.44 20.39 -5.57
CA ASP A 54 7.57 19.96 -4.75
C ASP A 54 7.11 19.56 -3.34
N ARG A 55 6.25 20.39 -2.73
CA ARG A 55 5.64 20.08 -1.43
C ARG A 55 4.79 18.82 -1.48
N CYS A 56 4.03 18.63 -2.56
CA CYS A 56 3.23 17.42 -2.77
C CYS A 56 4.14 16.18 -2.83
N GLN A 57 5.18 16.19 -3.66
CA GLN A 57 6.16 15.11 -3.79
C GLN A 57 6.84 14.79 -2.46
N GLN A 58 7.24 15.81 -1.68
CA GLN A 58 7.83 15.62 -0.36
C GLN A 58 6.84 14.99 0.62
N THR A 59 5.59 15.43 0.61
CA THR A 59 4.52 14.88 1.46
C THR A 59 4.27 13.41 1.12
N LEU A 60 4.23 13.05 -0.16
CA LEU A 60 4.08 11.67 -0.62
C LEU A 60 5.25 10.77 -0.20
N LEU A 61 6.49 11.28 -0.30
CA LEU A 61 7.68 10.57 0.14
C LEU A 61 7.65 10.28 1.65
N LEU A 62 7.36 11.31 2.46
CA LEU A 62 7.24 11.17 3.92
C LEU A 62 6.08 10.23 4.29
N ALA A 63 4.98 10.25 3.54
CA ALA A 63 3.85 9.35 3.72
C ALA A 63 4.21 7.90 3.41
N ALA A 64 5.03 7.67 2.37
CA ALA A 64 5.55 6.35 2.03
C ALA A 64 6.50 5.83 3.11
N GLN A 65 7.35 6.69 3.66
CA GLN A 65 8.30 6.36 4.74
C GLN A 65 7.63 6.17 6.11
N SER A 66 6.42 6.71 6.29
CA SER A 66 5.68 6.61 7.55
C SER A 66 5.31 5.15 7.87
N ARG A 67 5.69 4.71 9.07
CA ARG A 67 5.31 3.40 9.62
C ARG A 67 4.06 3.53 10.49
N ARG A 68 3.45 2.39 10.87
CA ARG A 68 2.24 2.39 11.72
C ARG A 68 2.43 3.18 13.02
N ASP A 69 3.58 3.01 13.65
CA ASP A 69 3.87 3.58 14.98
C ASP A 69 4.65 4.89 14.90
N HIS A 70 5.13 5.26 13.70
CA HIS A 70 5.83 6.52 13.47
C HIS A 70 5.36 7.17 12.17
N LYS A 71 4.41 8.10 12.32
CA LYS A 71 3.93 8.94 11.23
C LYS A 71 4.83 10.16 11.09
N LEU A 72 5.50 10.29 9.96
CA LEU A 72 6.29 11.49 9.60
C LEU A 72 5.38 12.61 9.08
N VAL A 73 4.19 12.25 8.63
CA VAL A 73 3.18 13.16 8.07
C VAL A 73 1.79 12.70 8.46
N SER A 74 0.87 13.65 8.69
CA SER A 74 -0.49 13.29 9.09
C SER A 74 -1.28 12.78 7.89
N ASP A 75 -2.27 11.91 8.14
CA ASP A 75 -3.17 11.46 7.09
C ASP A 75 -3.93 12.65 6.45
N ARG A 76 -4.14 13.75 7.19
CA ARG A 76 -4.76 14.99 6.69
C ARG A 76 -3.87 15.69 5.67
N ASP A 77 -2.57 15.79 5.93
CA ASP A 77 -1.61 16.43 5.03
C ASP A 77 -1.50 15.66 3.71
N VAL A 78 -1.51 14.32 3.79
CA VAL A 78 -1.55 13.47 2.59
C VAL A 78 -2.82 13.75 1.78
N GLN A 79 -3.99 13.81 2.42
CA GLN A 79 -5.24 14.13 1.70
C GLN A 79 -5.22 15.54 1.09
N HIS A 80 -4.58 16.52 1.75
CA HIS A 80 -4.42 17.85 1.20
C HIS A 80 -3.53 17.84 -0.05
N ALA A 81 -2.35 17.20 0.03
CA ALA A 81 -1.43 17.07 -1.10
C ALA A 81 -2.07 16.38 -2.30
N LEU A 82 -2.86 15.32 -2.08
CA LEU A 82 -3.58 14.62 -3.14
C LEU A 82 -4.70 15.48 -3.77
N LYS A 83 -5.35 16.35 -2.99
CA LYS A 83 -6.33 17.31 -3.52
C LYS A 83 -5.67 18.41 -4.33
N ASP A 84 -4.54 18.93 -3.87
CA ASP A 84 -3.76 19.93 -4.61
C ASP A 84 -3.29 19.35 -5.94
N LEU A 85 -2.87 18.08 -5.96
CA LEU A 85 -2.50 17.37 -7.16
C LEU A 85 -3.68 17.18 -8.13
N GLU A 86 -4.85 16.77 -7.63
CA GLU A 86 -6.07 16.65 -8.46
C GLU A 86 -6.52 18.00 -9.04
N LYS A 87 -6.27 19.10 -8.33
CA LYS A 87 -6.54 20.44 -8.85
C LYS A 87 -5.54 20.81 -9.94
N ALA A 88 -4.25 20.62 -9.69
CA ALA A 88 -3.19 20.89 -10.67
C ALA A 88 -3.37 20.07 -11.96
N SER A 89 -3.85 18.83 -11.84
CA SER A 89 -4.14 17.97 -12.99
C SER A 89 -5.32 18.46 -13.83
N LYS A 90 -6.27 19.18 -13.25
CA LYS A 90 -7.42 19.77 -13.95
C LYS A 90 -7.09 21.07 -14.67
N ASP A 91 -6.18 21.87 -14.13
CA ASP A 91 -5.82 23.22 -14.61
C ASP A 91 -5.01 23.24 -15.94
N ALA A 92 -5.10 22.19 -16.76
CA ALA A 92 -4.40 22.03 -18.04
C ALA A 92 -2.86 22.07 -18.01
N ALA A 93 -2.25 22.13 -16.84
CA ALA A 93 -0.80 22.21 -16.67
C ALA A 93 -0.04 20.94 -17.09
N PHE A 94 -0.68 19.78 -16.96
CA PHE A 94 -0.11 18.49 -17.34
C PHE A 94 -0.59 18.01 -18.70
N ARG A 95 0.32 17.33 -19.42
CA ARG A 95 -0.01 16.63 -20.65
C ARG A 95 -1.12 15.59 -20.39
N PRO A 96 -1.94 15.27 -21.39
CA PRO A 96 -3.03 14.30 -21.21
C PRO A 96 -2.57 12.93 -20.69
N GLN A 97 -1.42 12.44 -21.16
CA GLN A 97 -0.86 11.15 -20.74
C GLN A 97 -0.46 11.17 -19.25
N ASP A 98 0.28 12.21 -18.85
CA ASP A 98 0.75 12.37 -17.46
C ASP A 98 -0.44 12.53 -16.50
N ARG A 99 -1.46 13.29 -16.92
CA ARG A 99 -2.72 13.42 -16.19
C ARG A 99 -3.43 12.08 -16.00
N GLN A 100 -3.51 11.27 -17.06
CA GLN A 100 -4.19 9.98 -17.00
C GLN A 100 -3.50 9.01 -16.02
N ALA A 101 -2.16 9.00 -16.00
CA ALA A 101 -1.38 8.23 -15.05
C ALA A 101 -1.68 8.66 -13.60
N ILE A 102 -1.54 9.97 -13.32
CA ILE A 102 -1.84 10.55 -11.99
C ILE A 102 -3.27 10.23 -11.55
N GLU A 103 -4.27 10.39 -12.44
CA GLU A 103 -5.66 10.11 -12.10
C GLU A 103 -5.92 8.62 -11.83
N SER A 104 -5.25 7.73 -12.57
CA SER A 104 -5.34 6.29 -12.34
C SER A 104 -4.84 5.94 -10.94
N ASP A 105 -3.67 6.42 -10.59
CA ASP A 105 -3.05 6.14 -9.30
C ASP A 105 -3.81 6.79 -8.13
N LEU A 106 -4.35 8.00 -8.33
CA LEU A 106 -5.25 8.66 -7.37
C LEU A 106 -6.51 7.83 -7.11
N ARG A 107 -7.12 7.26 -8.17
CA ARG A 107 -8.30 6.38 -8.02
C ARG A 107 -7.94 5.10 -7.27
N GLU A 108 -6.80 4.50 -7.57
CA GLU A 108 -6.32 3.32 -6.86
C GLU A 108 -6.05 3.61 -5.38
N TYR A 109 -5.45 4.77 -5.07
CA TYR A 109 -5.14 5.17 -3.70
C TYR A 109 -6.43 5.33 -2.89
N ARG A 110 -7.43 6.02 -3.47
CA ARG A 110 -8.77 6.16 -2.87
C ARG A 110 -9.46 4.81 -2.66
N ARG A 111 -9.25 3.84 -3.55
CA ARG A 111 -9.78 2.47 -3.39
C ARG A 111 -9.15 1.77 -2.19
N ILE A 112 -7.82 1.83 -2.05
CA ILE A 112 -7.09 1.23 -0.93
C ILE A 112 -7.49 1.87 0.41
N GLU A 113 -7.54 3.20 0.48
CA GLU A 113 -7.89 3.91 1.72
C GLU A 113 -9.35 3.67 2.13
N ARG A 114 -10.29 3.60 1.19
CA ARG A 114 -11.68 3.20 1.49
C ARG A 114 -11.75 1.78 2.07
N ASN A 115 -10.99 0.84 1.53
CA ASN A 115 -10.93 -0.53 2.04
C ASN A 115 -10.30 -0.60 3.44
N ARG A 116 -9.34 0.28 3.74
CA ARG A 116 -8.71 0.40 5.07
C ARG A 116 -9.68 0.93 6.13
N GLN A 117 -10.57 1.87 5.77
CA GLN A 117 -11.52 2.49 6.70
C GLN A 117 -12.78 1.65 6.96
N ARG A 118 -13.04 0.60 6.16
CA ARG A 118 -14.21 -0.27 6.34
C ARG A 118 -14.07 -1.14 7.62
N PRO A 119 -15.00 -1.04 8.59
CA PRO A 119 -15.00 -1.90 9.77
C PRO A 119 -15.40 -3.32 9.34
N GLY A 120 -14.42 -4.21 9.21
CA GLY A 120 -14.66 -5.61 8.82
C GLY A 120 -13.50 -6.28 8.07
N TYR A 121 -12.62 -5.51 7.41
CA TYR A 121 -11.50 -6.08 6.65
C TYR A 121 -10.40 -6.69 7.54
N ARG A 122 -10.31 -6.27 8.81
CA ARG A 122 -9.45 -6.92 9.82
C ARG A 122 -9.91 -8.32 10.22
N LYS A 123 -11.22 -8.62 10.15
CA LYS A 123 -11.78 -9.90 10.66
C LYS A 123 -11.75 -11.06 9.65
N ARG A 124 -11.73 -10.78 8.34
CA ARG A 124 -11.73 -11.86 7.31
C ARG A 124 -10.38 -12.56 7.11
N ARG A 125 -9.29 -12.07 7.68
CA ARG A 125 -7.95 -12.64 7.47
C ARG A 125 -7.51 -13.65 8.55
N LEU A 126 -8.25 -13.77 9.65
CA LEU A 126 -8.02 -14.81 10.67
C LEU A 126 -8.71 -16.14 10.37
N TYR A 127 -9.58 -16.20 9.34
CA TYR A 127 -10.27 -17.43 8.94
C TYR A 127 -9.57 -18.22 7.83
N VAL A 128 -8.34 -17.87 7.45
CA VAL A 128 -7.56 -18.64 6.45
C VAL A 128 -6.49 -19.52 7.11
N LEU A 129 -6.38 -19.52 8.45
CA LEU A 129 -5.43 -20.37 9.18
C LEU A 129 -6.10 -21.32 10.19
N SER A 130 -7.43 -21.34 10.28
CA SER A 130 -8.15 -22.31 11.10
C SER A 130 -8.53 -23.54 10.26
N VAL A 131 -7.60 -24.48 10.23
CA VAL A 131 -7.79 -25.94 10.10
C VAL A 131 -8.54 -26.43 8.84
N PRO A 132 -7.92 -27.23 7.96
CA PRO A 132 -8.71 -28.06 7.05
C PRO A 132 -9.48 -29.05 7.93
N LYS A 133 -10.81 -28.86 8.05
CA LYS A 133 -11.67 -29.97 8.46
C LYS A 133 -11.36 -31.08 7.47
N ARG A 134 -10.77 -32.19 7.95
CA ARG A 134 -10.71 -33.43 7.21
C ARG A 134 -12.13 -33.71 6.72
N PHE A 135 -12.32 -33.57 5.42
CA PHE A 135 -13.50 -34.05 4.75
C PHE A 135 -13.32 -35.56 4.66
N ASP A 136 -13.92 -36.29 5.59
CA ASP A 136 -13.98 -37.74 5.54
C ASP A 136 -14.84 -38.13 4.33
N TRP A 137 -14.22 -38.73 3.31
CA TRP A 137 -14.91 -39.27 2.13
C TRP A 137 -15.44 -40.70 2.35
N THR A 138 -15.54 -41.16 3.60
CA THR A 138 -15.80 -42.57 3.93
C THR A 138 -17.28 -42.96 4.03
N GLU A 139 -18.24 -42.08 3.73
CA GLU A 139 -19.67 -42.40 3.90
C GLU A 139 -20.56 -42.16 2.67
N HIS A 140 -20.00 -42.28 1.46
CA HIS A 140 -20.80 -42.26 0.23
C HIS A 140 -20.50 -43.39 -0.76
N GLU A 141 -19.90 -44.49 -0.29
CA GLU A 141 -19.67 -45.71 -1.06
C GLU A 141 -20.48 -46.91 -0.53
N THR A 142 -21.77 -46.68 -0.27
CA THR A 142 -22.77 -47.75 -0.24
C THR A 142 -23.90 -47.43 -1.22
N ARG A 143 -23.53 -47.01 -2.42
CA ARG A 143 -24.34 -47.29 -3.60
C ARG A 143 -23.92 -48.65 -4.15
N HIS A 144 -24.90 -49.53 -4.30
CA HIS A 144 -24.88 -50.59 -5.30
C HIS A 144 -23.78 -51.66 -5.13
N ARG A 145 -24.00 -52.58 -4.19
CA ARG A 145 -23.70 -54.02 -4.39
C ARG A 145 -24.44 -54.86 -3.36
N ARG A 146 -25.71 -55.16 -3.67
CA ARG A 146 -26.42 -56.44 -3.56
C ARG A 146 -27.93 -56.19 -3.47
#